data_AF-A0A7V9GDP4-F1
#
_entry.id   AF-A0A7V9GDP4-F1
#
_cell.length_a   1.000
_cell.length_b   1.000
_cell.length_c   1.000
_cell.angle_alpha   90.00
_cell.angle_beta   90.00
_cell.angle_gamma   90.00
#
_symmetry.space_group_name_H-M   'P 1'
#
loop_
_entity.id
_entity.type
_entity.pdbx_description
1 polymer ?
#
loop_
_entity_poly.entity_id
_entity_poly.type
_entity_poly.pdbx_seq_one_letter_code
_entity_poly.pdbx_strand_id
1 'polypeptide(L)'
;PFLERGFSAVRFTEPHEDYTHQHQNVRTENNIQYGDLPEFVDFGYVANVARVNAVALAALALAPAKPKNVGIVTARLTNDTDLKWDANIEADLAGYEVIWRDTTSPVWTNSVFVGNVMTYTAKEMSKDNYFFGIRAVDKAGNKSPVSFPKPVR
;
A
#
# COMPACT_ATOMS: atom_id res chain seq x y z
N PRO A 1 -13.90 -9.81 -9.20
CA PRO A 1 -14.45 -9.81 -7.83
C PRO A 1 -14.00 -8.63 -6.93
N PHE A 2 -12.70 -8.46 -6.63
CA PHE A 2 -12.23 -7.39 -5.71
C PHE A 2 -12.28 -5.99 -6.34
N LEU A 3 -11.80 -5.86 -7.58
CA LEU A 3 -11.84 -4.61 -8.35
C LEU A 3 -13.29 -4.12 -8.56
N GLU A 4 -14.19 -5.03 -8.91
CA GLU A 4 -15.64 -4.74 -9.06
C GLU A 4 -16.29 -4.29 -7.75
N ARG A 5 -15.70 -4.65 -6.60
CA ARG A 5 -16.15 -4.22 -5.27
C ARG A 5 -15.41 -2.97 -4.76
N GLY A 6 -14.60 -2.32 -5.60
CA GLY A 6 -13.88 -1.09 -5.26
C GLY A 6 -12.72 -1.27 -4.28
N PHE A 7 -12.29 -2.51 -4.03
CA PHE A 7 -11.12 -2.77 -3.19
C PHE A 7 -9.84 -2.64 -4.01
N SER A 8 -8.84 -1.96 -3.45
CA SER A 8 -7.47 -2.03 -3.95
C SER A 8 -7.00 -3.48 -3.86
N ALA A 9 -6.63 -4.06 -4.99
CA ALA A 9 -6.16 -5.43 -5.08
C ALA A 9 -4.91 -5.50 -5.98
N VAL A 10 -3.99 -6.40 -5.62
CA VAL A 10 -2.85 -6.76 -6.46
C VAL A 10 -3.11 -8.19 -6.94
N ARG A 11 -3.06 -8.39 -8.27
CA ARG A 11 -3.13 -9.71 -8.87
C ARG A 11 -1.71 -10.15 -9.18
N PHE A 12 -1.33 -11.31 -8.64
CA PHE A 12 -0.12 -12.01 -9.06
C PHE A 12 -0.52 -13.01 -10.15
N THR A 13 0.14 -12.94 -11.29
CA THR A 13 -0.01 -13.87 -12.41
C THR A 13 1.36 -14.30 -12.88
N GLU A 14 1.51 -15.59 -13.14
CA GLU A 14 2.65 -16.09 -13.88
C GLU A 14 2.49 -15.71 -15.36
N PRO A 15 3.46 -15.02 -15.99
CA PRO A 15 3.36 -14.65 -17.40
C PRO A 15 3.58 -15.85 -18.34
N HIS A 16 4.21 -16.93 -17.84
CA HIS A 16 4.51 -18.13 -18.60
C HIS A 16 4.06 -19.35 -17.81
N GLU A 17 2.80 -19.73 -17.99
CA GLU A 17 2.26 -20.95 -17.38
C GLU A 17 2.83 -22.20 -18.09
N ASP A 18 3.20 -23.20 -17.29
CA ASP A 18 3.49 -24.53 -17.82
C ASP A 18 2.20 -25.36 -17.84
N TYR A 19 1.53 -25.35 -18.99
CA TYR A 19 0.27 -26.07 -19.18
C TYR A 19 0.41 -27.60 -19.18
N THR A 20 1.62 -28.16 -19.03
CA THR A 20 1.75 -29.58 -18.69
C THR A 20 1.43 -29.83 -17.22
N HIS A 21 1.66 -28.85 -16.36
CA HIS A 21 1.54 -28.97 -14.90
C HIS A 21 0.47 -28.05 -14.27
N GLN A 22 -0.22 -27.24 -15.08
CA GLN A 22 -1.20 -26.24 -14.64
C GLN A 22 -2.48 -26.29 -15.49
N HIS A 23 -3.64 -26.11 -14.86
CA HIS A 23 -4.97 -26.10 -15.50
C HIS A 23 -5.31 -27.38 -16.27
N GLN A 24 -4.78 -28.53 -15.84
CA GLN A 24 -4.97 -29.81 -16.53
C GLN A 24 -5.62 -30.87 -15.65
N ASN A 25 -6.47 -31.70 -16.26
CA ASN A 25 -6.85 -32.97 -15.66
C ASN A 25 -5.66 -33.94 -15.70
N VAL A 26 -5.51 -34.72 -14.62
CA VAL A 26 -4.48 -35.74 -14.48
C VAL A 26 -4.61 -36.78 -15.60
N ARG A 27 -3.61 -36.87 -16.47
CA ARG A 27 -3.54 -37.87 -17.54
C ARG A 27 -2.10 -38.09 -17.99
N THR A 28 -1.90 -39.15 -18.76
CA THR A 28 -0.68 -39.35 -19.54
C THR A 28 -1.06 -39.36 -21.01
N GLU A 29 -0.39 -38.54 -21.80
CA GLU A 29 -0.65 -38.41 -23.24
C GLU A 29 0.69 -38.25 -23.95
N ASN A 30 0.96 -39.08 -24.97
CA ASN A 30 2.22 -39.07 -25.72
C ASN A 30 3.47 -39.15 -24.81
N ASN A 31 3.40 -39.95 -23.73
CA ASN A 31 4.44 -40.08 -22.70
C ASN A 31 4.74 -38.81 -21.88
N ILE A 32 3.86 -37.80 -21.95
CA ILE A 32 3.92 -36.61 -21.10
C ILE A 32 2.89 -36.76 -19.99
N GLN A 33 3.31 -36.54 -18.75
CA GLN A 33 2.42 -36.47 -17.60
C GLN A 33 1.81 -35.07 -17.53
N TYR A 34 0.47 -35.02 -17.51
CA TYR A 34 -0.28 -33.80 -17.33
C TYR A 34 -0.98 -33.79 -15.96
N GLY A 35 -1.15 -32.61 -15.38
CA GLY A 35 -2.04 -32.39 -14.25
C GLY A 35 -1.49 -31.48 -13.16
N ASP A 36 -2.40 -30.91 -12.38
CA ASP A 36 -2.11 -30.06 -11.22
C ASP A 36 -1.72 -30.91 -10.01
N LEU A 37 -0.53 -31.51 -10.06
CA LEU A 37 -0.06 -32.50 -9.09
C LEU A 37 0.90 -31.91 -8.04
N PRO A 38 0.87 -32.42 -6.79
CA PRO A 38 1.79 -31.98 -5.72
C PRO A 38 3.28 -32.10 -6.06
N GLU A 39 3.67 -33.04 -6.92
CA GLU A 39 5.06 -33.24 -7.34
C GLU A 39 5.63 -32.06 -8.15
N PHE A 40 4.77 -31.24 -8.75
CA PHE A 40 5.15 -30.02 -9.47
C PHE A 40 5.10 -28.77 -8.58
N VAL A 41 4.81 -28.93 -7.28
CA VAL A 41 4.71 -27.83 -6.32
C VAL A 41 5.98 -27.74 -5.45
N ASP A 42 6.64 -26.58 -5.48
CA ASP A 42 7.64 -26.25 -4.47
C ASP A 42 6.94 -25.77 -3.18
N PHE A 43 6.78 -26.69 -2.23
CA PHE A 43 6.17 -26.40 -0.93
C PHE A 43 6.95 -25.36 -0.10
N GLY A 44 8.27 -25.26 -0.28
CA GLY A 44 9.09 -24.25 0.38
C GLY A 44 8.77 -22.85 -0.14
N TYR A 45 8.66 -22.70 -1.45
CA TYR A 45 8.21 -21.47 -2.10
C TYR A 45 6.78 -21.11 -1.69
N VAL A 46 5.83 -22.05 -1.75
CA VAL A 46 4.44 -21.83 -1.33
C VAL A 46 4.35 -21.38 0.14
N ALA A 47 5.15 -21.99 1.02
CA ALA A 47 5.22 -21.57 2.42
C ALA A 47 5.73 -20.13 2.57
N ASN A 48 6.70 -19.70 1.75
CA ASN A 48 7.17 -18.31 1.75
C ASN A 48 6.08 -17.34 1.25
N VAL A 49 5.35 -17.69 0.19
CA VAL A 49 4.20 -16.90 -0.30
C VAL A 49 3.15 -16.77 0.80
N ALA A 50 2.81 -17.86 1.48
CA ALA A 50 1.85 -17.87 2.58
C ALA A 50 2.30 -16.96 3.74
N ARG A 51 3.58 -17.01 4.12
CA ARG A 51 4.14 -16.14 5.17
C ARG A 51 4.05 -14.66 4.79
N VAL A 52 4.41 -14.29 3.55
CA VAL A 52 4.32 -12.91 3.08
C VAL A 52 2.86 -12.41 3.12
N ASN A 53 1.92 -13.23 2.65
CA ASN A 53 0.49 -12.88 2.72
C ASN A 53 0.00 -12.72 4.17
N ALA A 54 0.41 -13.61 5.08
CA ALA A 54 0.04 -13.53 6.48
C ALA A 54 0.59 -12.26 7.16
N VAL A 55 1.86 -11.91 6.91
CA VAL A 55 2.47 -10.69 7.45
C VAL A 55 1.82 -9.43 6.87
N ALA A 56 1.50 -9.41 5.57
CA ALA A 56 0.79 -8.29 4.96
C ALA A 56 -0.61 -8.09 5.57
N LEU A 57 -1.37 -9.17 5.79
CA LEU A 57 -2.67 -9.11 6.45
C LEU A 57 -2.55 -8.67 7.91
N ALA A 58 -1.56 -9.17 8.65
CA ALA A 58 -1.29 -8.76 10.02
C ALA A 58 -0.96 -7.26 10.10
N ALA A 59 -0.11 -6.76 9.20
CA ALA A 59 0.23 -5.34 9.12
C ALA A 59 -1.02 -4.46 8.87
N LEU A 60 -1.92 -4.90 7.98
CA LEU A 60 -3.17 -4.18 7.72
C LEU A 60 -4.16 -4.23 8.89
N ALA A 61 -4.23 -5.36 9.59
CA ALA A 61 -5.14 -5.57 10.71
C ALA A 61 -4.69 -4.82 11.98
N LEU A 62 -3.37 -4.69 12.18
CA LEU A 62 -2.78 -3.99 13.32
C LEU A 62 -2.64 -2.48 13.10
N ALA A 63 -2.69 -2.02 11.85
CA ALA A 63 -2.51 -0.61 11.55
C ALA A 63 -3.71 0.26 12.00
N PRO A 64 -3.45 1.53 12.37
CA PRO A 64 -4.51 2.52 12.50
C PRO A 64 -5.34 2.66 11.23
N ALA A 65 -6.54 3.20 11.39
CA ALA A 65 -7.33 3.68 10.26
C ALA A 65 -6.56 4.76 9.49
N LYS A 66 -6.75 4.80 8.18
CA LYS A 66 -6.15 5.86 7.37
C LYS A 66 -6.71 7.24 7.76
N PRO A 67 -5.88 8.30 7.79
CA PRO A 67 -6.35 9.65 8.03
C PRO A 67 -7.44 10.05 7.02
N LYS A 68 -8.45 10.79 7.49
CA LYS A 68 -9.57 11.25 6.64
C LYS A 68 -9.39 12.71 6.25
N ASN A 69 -10.10 13.11 5.19
CA ASN A 69 -10.16 14.49 4.69
C ASN A 69 -8.78 15.13 4.50
N VAL A 70 -7.80 14.32 4.09
CA VAL A 70 -6.46 14.80 3.79
C VAL A 70 -6.53 15.80 2.64
N GLY A 71 -5.94 16.97 2.82
CA GLY A 71 -6.00 18.04 1.86
C GLY A 71 -4.72 18.85 1.74
N ILE A 72 -4.44 19.31 0.52
CA ILE A 72 -3.45 20.35 0.22
C ILE A 72 -4.18 21.69 0.19
N VAL A 73 -3.79 22.62 1.05
CA VAL A 73 -4.37 23.97 1.11
C VAL A 73 -3.83 24.81 -0.04
N THR A 74 -4.71 25.27 -0.91
CA THR A 74 -4.35 26.04 -2.12
C THR A 74 -4.60 27.54 -2.01
N ALA A 75 -4.86 28.04 -0.79
CA ALA A 75 -5.22 29.43 -0.54
C ALA A 75 -4.05 30.43 -0.69
N ARG A 76 -2.79 29.98 -0.53
CA ARG A 76 -1.60 30.85 -0.59
C ARG A 76 -0.78 30.56 -1.85
N LEU A 77 -0.30 31.61 -2.50
CA LEU A 77 0.65 31.53 -3.62
C LEU A 77 2.08 31.46 -3.10
N THR A 78 2.60 30.25 -2.91
CA THR A 78 3.94 29.97 -2.38
C THR A 78 4.47 28.64 -2.92
N ASN A 79 5.79 28.43 -2.82
CA ASN A 79 6.46 27.15 -3.07
C ASN A 79 6.36 26.19 -1.88
N ASP A 80 5.84 26.63 -0.73
CA ASP A 80 5.49 25.73 0.38
C ASP A 80 4.24 24.92 0.04
N THR A 81 4.16 23.69 0.57
CA THR A 81 2.93 22.89 0.55
C THR A 81 2.36 22.76 1.94
N ASP A 82 1.18 23.35 2.15
CA ASP A 82 0.42 23.25 3.38
C ASP A 82 -0.54 22.03 3.31
N LEU A 83 -0.41 21.11 4.25
CA LEU A 83 -1.21 19.88 4.38
C LEU A 83 -2.10 19.99 5.61
N LYS A 84 -3.34 19.49 5.52
CA LYS A 84 -4.28 19.32 6.63
C LYS A 84 -5.02 17.99 6.56
N TRP A 85 -5.41 17.43 7.70
CA TRP A 85 -6.21 16.21 7.79
C TRP A 85 -7.02 16.17 9.09
N ASP A 86 -8.00 15.29 9.15
CA ASP A 86 -8.78 15.06 10.37
C ASP A 86 -8.04 14.12 11.33
N ALA A 87 -8.24 14.35 12.63
CA ALA A 87 -7.71 13.49 13.66
C ALA A 87 -8.30 12.07 13.60
N ASN A 88 -7.43 11.09 13.83
CA ASN A 88 -7.76 9.71 14.12
C ASN A 88 -8.24 9.61 15.57
N ILE A 89 -9.07 8.62 15.88
CA ILE A 89 -9.74 8.48 17.19
C ILE A 89 -9.20 7.31 18.03
N GLU A 90 -8.27 6.54 17.47
CA GLU A 90 -7.65 5.38 18.08
C GLU A 90 -6.85 5.80 19.34
N ALA A 91 -7.07 5.10 20.45
CA ALA A 91 -6.48 5.46 21.75
C ALA A 91 -4.95 5.24 21.80
N ASP A 92 -4.44 4.36 20.94
CA ASP A 92 -3.04 4.02 20.79
C ASP A 92 -2.34 4.77 19.64
N LEU A 93 -2.99 5.78 19.05
CA LEU A 93 -2.35 6.65 18.06
C LEU A 93 -1.11 7.34 18.67
N ALA A 94 0.03 7.24 17.96
CA ALA A 94 1.24 7.99 18.27
C ALA A 94 1.31 9.31 17.49
N GLY A 95 0.79 9.32 16.27
CA GLY A 95 0.73 10.53 15.43
C GLY A 95 0.70 10.20 13.95
N TYR A 96 1.29 11.08 13.15
CA TYR A 96 1.25 11.02 11.70
C TYR A 96 2.63 11.05 11.07
N GLU A 97 2.71 10.43 9.90
CA GLU A 97 3.87 10.51 9.02
C GLU A 97 3.44 11.15 7.70
N VAL A 98 4.15 12.20 7.31
CA VAL A 98 4.04 12.80 5.98
C VAL A 98 5.03 12.08 5.09
N ILE A 99 4.54 11.55 3.98
CA ILE A 99 5.38 10.87 2.99
C ILE A 99 5.29 11.58 1.65
N TRP A 100 6.36 11.52 0.87
CA TRP A 100 6.39 12.14 -0.44
C TRP A 100 7.29 11.41 -1.42
N ARG A 101 7.10 11.75 -2.69
CA ARG A 101 7.92 11.29 -3.81
C ARG A 101 7.89 12.31 -4.94
N ASP A 102 8.90 12.27 -5.79
CA ASP A 102 8.89 12.99 -7.05
C ASP A 102 7.75 12.50 -7.95
N THR A 103 7.26 13.38 -8.82
CA THR A 103 6.18 13.06 -9.76
C THR A 103 6.52 11.91 -10.72
N THR A 104 7.80 11.66 -10.97
CA THR A 104 8.32 10.59 -11.84
C THR A 104 8.58 9.26 -11.12
N SER A 105 8.66 9.25 -9.78
CA SER A 105 8.95 8.02 -9.04
C SER A 105 7.69 7.16 -8.91
N PRO A 106 7.71 5.85 -9.21
CA PRO A 106 6.55 4.97 -9.00
C PRO A 106 6.34 4.61 -7.51
N VAL A 107 7.28 4.92 -6.63
CA VAL A 107 7.27 4.52 -5.22
C VAL A 107 7.47 5.72 -4.29
N TRP A 108 6.96 5.62 -3.06
CA TRP A 108 7.26 6.57 -1.99
C TRP A 108 8.75 6.48 -1.63
N THR A 109 9.47 7.61 -1.66
CA THR A 109 10.93 7.63 -1.46
C THR A 109 11.33 8.31 -0.17
N ASN A 110 10.46 9.13 0.41
CA ASN A 110 10.76 9.93 1.59
C ASN A 110 9.60 9.94 2.58
N SER A 111 9.93 10.17 3.86
CA SER A 111 8.96 10.28 4.94
C SER A 111 9.50 11.07 6.12
N VAL A 112 8.62 11.75 6.85
CA VAL A 112 8.93 12.41 8.12
C VAL A 112 7.78 12.20 9.10
N PHE A 113 8.11 11.79 10.33
CA PHE A 113 7.14 11.70 11.42
C PHE A 113 6.93 13.09 12.01
N VAL A 114 5.67 13.53 12.09
CA VAL A 114 5.30 14.90 12.48
C VAL A 114 4.59 14.96 13.84
N GLY A 115 4.46 13.82 14.53
CA GLY A 115 3.76 13.72 15.80
C GLY A 115 2.23 13.79 15.65
N ASN A 116 1.53 13.99 16.77
CA ASN A 116 0.07 14.09 16.80
C ASN A 116 -0.39 15.52 16.46
N VAL A 117 -0.21 15.89 15.19
CA VAL A 117 -0.66 17.16 14.62
C VAL A 117 -1.64 16.90 13.48
N MET A 118 -2.40 17.93 13.11
CA MET A 118 -3.42 17.85 12.05
C MET A 118 -3.05 18.69 10.82
N THR A 119 -1.92 19.39 10.90
CA THR A 119 -1.38 20.22 9.85
C THR A 119 0.13 20.08 9.76
N TYR A 120 0.66 20.25 8.56
CA TYR A 120 2.10 20.28 8.32
C TYR A 120 2.41 21.15 7.10
N THR A 121 3.47 21.96 7.17
CA THR A 121 3.96 22.73 6.03
C THR A 121 5.28 22.16 5.55
N ALA A 122 5.27 21.59 4.34
CA ALA A 122 6.49 21.19 3.65
C ALA A 122 7.14 22.44 3.04
N LYS A 123 8.19 22.94 3.70
CA LYS A 123 8.88 24.17 3.33
C LYS A 123 9.67 24.01 2.03
N GLU A 124 9.52 24.97 1.12
CA GLU A 124 10.19 24.99 -0.19
C GLU A 124 9.91 23.76 -1.08
N MET A 125 8.88 23.00 -0.75
CA MET A 125 8.48 21.81 -1.52
C MET A 125 7.16 22.07 -2.22
N SER A 126 7.23 22.45 -3.50
CA SER A 126 6.02 22.74 -4.28
C SER A 126 5.22 21.48 -4.55
N LYS A 127 3.90 21.58 -4.34
CA LYS A 127 2.88 20.57 -4.70
C LYS A 127 2.87 20.18 -6.18
N ASP A 128 3.49 20.98 -7.05
CA ASP A 128 3.61 20.67 -8.48
C ASP A 128 4.80 19.76 -8.79
N ASN A 129 5.78 19.68 -7.87
CA ASN A 129 7.00 18.88 -8.04
C ASN A 129 6.94 17.54 -7.29
N TYR A 130 6.07 17.44 -6.28
CA TYR A 130 5.98 16.27 -5.42
C TYR A 130 4.54 15.78 -5.27
N PHE A 131 4.40 14.46 -5.18
CA PHE A 131 3.21 13.87 -4.58
C PHE A 131 3.42 13.74 -3.08
N PHE A 132 2.38 14.08 -2.32
CA PHE A 132 2.34 13.91 -0.87
C PHE A 132 1.31 12.86 -0.48
N GLY A 133 1.49 12.27 0.69
CA GLY A 133 0.55 11.37 1.34
C GLY A 133 0.69 11.46 2.85
N ILE A 134 -0.38 11.16 3.56
CA ILE A 134 -0.39 11.10 5.04
C ILE A 134 -0.79 9.70 5.47
N ARG A 135 -0.09 9.16 6.47
CA ARG A 135 -0.51 7.93 7.16
C ARG A 135 -0.44 8.11 8.68
N ALA A 136 -1.32 7.41 9.38
CA ALA A 136 -1.32 7.34 10.83
C ALA A 136 -0.32 6.29 11.31
N VAL A 137 0.25 6.52 12.49
CA VAL A 137 1.21 5.63 13.17
C VAL A 137 0.74 5.42 14.61
N ASP A 138 0.63 4.18 15.05
CA ASP A 138 0.34 3.86 16.45
C ASP A 138 1.60 3.81 17.33
N LYS A 139 1.42 3.62 18.64
CA LYS A 139 2.48 3.49 19.63
C LYS A 139 3.33 2.22 19.47
N ALA A 140 2.85 1.21 18.75
CA ALA A 140 3.60 0.01 18.41
C ALA A 140 4.41 0.15 17.10
N GLY A 141 4.24 1.26 16.37
CA GLY A 141 4.88 1.55 15.10
C GLY A 141 4.15 1.01 13.86
N ASN A 142 2.94 0.46 14.01
CA ASN A 142 2.14 0.06 12.85
C ASN A 142 1.64 1.29 12.11
N LYS A 143 1.59 1.20 10.78
CA LYS A 143 1.33 2.33 9.89
C LYS A 143 0.11 2.06 9.02
N SER A 144 -0.82 3.00 8.97
CA SER A 144 -1.97 2.92 8.08
C SER A 144 -1.55 2.89 6.61
N PRO A 145 -2.43 2.41 5.71
CA PRO A 145 -2.35 2.77 4.30
C PRO A 145 -2.31 4.30 4.14
N VAL A 146 -1.72 4.74 3.04
CA VAL A 146 -1.52 6.15 2.73
C VAL A 146 -2.81 6.77 2.23
N SER A 147 -3.19 7.91 2.80
CA SER A 147 -4.23 8.77 2.28
C SER A 147 -3.62 9.86 1.39
N PHE A 148 -4.05 9.89 0.13
CA PHE A 148 -3.66 10.95 -0.81
C PHE A 148 -4.47 12.23 -0.54
N PRO A 149 -3.82 13.42 -0.53
CA PRO A 149 -4.51 14.68 -0.35
C PRO A 149 -5.36 15.04 -1.56
N LYS A 150 -6.47 15.75 -1.30
CA LYS A 150 -7.22 16.48 -2.32
C LYS A 150 -7.00 17.99 -2.22
N PRO A 151 -7.12 18.77 -3.30
CA PRO A 151 -7.11 20.22 -3.19
C PRO A 151 -8.24 20.71 -2.28
N VAL A 152 -7.92 21.60 -1.34
CA VAL A 152 -8.86 22.23 -0.41
C VAL A 152 -8.54 23.71 -0.27
N ARG A 153 -9.56 24.53 -0.02
CA ARG A 153 -9.37 25.93 0.37
C ARG A 153 -9.23 26.07 1.88
#